data_AF-A0A7S1ZQV4-F1
#
_entry.id   AF-A0A7S1ZQV4-F1
#
_cell.length_a   1.000
_cell.length_b   1.000
_cell.length_c   1.000
_cell.angle_alpha   90.00
_cell.angle_beta   90.00
_cell.angle_gamma   90.00
#
_symmetry.space_group_name_H-M   'P 1'
#
loop_
_entity.id
_entity.type
_entity.pdbx_description
1 polymer ?
#
loop_
_entity_poly.entity_id
_entity_poly.type
_entity_poly.pdbx_seq_one_letter_code
_entity_poly.pdbx_strand_id
1 'polypeptide(L)'
;PPASPNLAAARCLGHVAAALSMTPFALLSSGPPFAFKRITINPALSLARNYLCRTPSAALYSVSTEVIGEEATKSFRLSFRGEEGHVISPWHDIPLKGTGDSYNMIVEIPKMTKAKMEVATKEKNNPIAQDIKKGKLRDYHGPIFWN
;
A
#
# COMPACT_ATOMS: atom_id res chain seq x y z
N PRO A 1 11.01 9.63 -41.83
CA PRO A 1 12.09 9.83 -40.83
C PRO A 1 12.40 11.34 -40.64
N PRO A 2 12.94 11.80 -39.51
CA PRO A 2 13.45 11.05 -38.37
C PRO A 2 13.03 11.57 -36.96
N ALA A 3 13.37 10.74 -35.97
CA ALA A 3 13.93 11.09 -34.65
C ALA A 3 13.05 11.71 -33.54
N SER A 4 12.67 10.87 -32.57
CA SER A 4 12.84 11.16 -31.14
C SER A 4 14.35 11.31 -30.82
N PRO A 5 14.79 11.98 -29.73
CA PRO A 5 15.05 11.20 -28.49
C PRO A 5 15.10 11.95 -27.12
N ASN A 6 15.04 11.13 -26.06
CA ASN A 6 15.56 11.28 -24.67
C ASN A 6 14.77 12.18 -23.69
N LEU A 7 14.59 11.83 -22.40
CA LEU A 7 15.55 11.27 -21.45
C LEU A 7 14.87 10.60 -20.24
N ALA A 8 15.64 9.71 -19.60
CA ALA A 8 15.65 9.33 -18.18
C ALA A 8 14.80 8.13 -17.72
N ALA A 9 15.45 6.97 -17.67
CA ALA A 9 15.37 6.10 -16.50
C ALA A 9 16.68 5.31 -16.37
N ALA A 10 17.46 5.64 -15.34
CA ALA A 10 18.68 4.93 -14.97
C ALA A 10 18.35 3.84 -13.94
N ARG A 11 18.92 2.64 -14.17
CA ARG A 11 19.66 1.75 -13.25
C ARG A 11 18.99 1.44 -11.88
N CYS A 12 19.01 0.21 -11.35
CA CYS A 12 20.11 -0.76 -11.33
C CYS A 12 19.67 -2.08 -10.63
N LEU A 13 20.50 -3.12 -10.82
CA LEU A 13 20.69 -4.34 -10.00
C LEU A 13 19.53 -5.37 -10.07
N GLY A 14 19.64 -6.54 -10.69
CA GLY A 14 20.78 -7.44 -10.89
C GLY A 14 20.68 -8.58 -9.88
N HIS A 15 20.59 -9.84 -10.33
CA HIS A 15 21.17 -11.03 -9.68
C HIS A 15 21.25 -12.16 -10.71
N VAL A 16 22.45 -12.71 -10.83
CA VAL A 16 22.89 -13.79 -11.71
C VAL A 16 22.80 -15.10 -10.94
N ALA A 17 22.33 -16.17 -11.56
CA ALA A 17 22.69 -17.53 -11.15
C ALA A 17 22.77 -18.43 -12.38
N ALA A 18 24.00 -18.86 -12.68
CA ALA A 18 24.36 -19.76 -13.76
C ALA A 18 24.06 -21.22 -13.38
N ALA A 19 23.63 -22.01 -14.36
CA ALA A 19 23.54 -23.47 -14.28
C ALA A 19 24.47 -24.07 -15.34
N LEU A 20 25.41 -24.93 -14.94
CA LEU A 20 26.23 -25.72 -15.85
C LEU A 20 26.41 -27.15 -15.33
N SER A 21 25.83 -28.06 -16.13
CA SER A 21 26.25 -29.39 -16.60
C SER A 21 27.02 -30.37 -15.71
N MET A 22 26.59 -31.62 -15.85
CA MET A 22 27.07 -32.84 -15.19
C MET A 22 28.23 -33.57 -15.92
N THR A 23 29.01 -34.32 -15.11
CA THR A 23 29.73 -35.61 -15.36
C THR A 23 31.00 -35.63 -16.23
N PRO A 24 31.80 -36.74 -16.24
CA PRO A 24 32.30 -37.63 -15.15
C PRO A 24 33.80 -38.01 -15.32
N PHE A 25 34.46 -38.63 -14.32
CA PHE A 25 35.46 -39.71 -14.53
C PHE A 25 35.90 -40.42 -13.22
N ALA A 26 36.24 -41.71 -13.35
CA ALA A 26 36.70 -42.68 -12.34
C ALA A 26 38.15 -42.42 -11.83
N LEU A 27 38.83 -43.12 -10.91
CA LEU A 27 38.84 -44.51 -10.41
C LEU A 27 39.79 -44.59 -9.16
N LEU A 28 39.56 -45.57 -8.26
CA LEU A 28 40.52 -46.36 -7.43
C LEU A 28 41.49 -45.71 -6.39
N SER A 29 41.33 -46.01 -5.09
CA SER A 29 42.10 -47.04 -4.34
C SER A 29 42.06 -46.88 -2.80
N SER A 30 41.98 -48.06 -2.15
CA SER A 30 42.32 -48.52 -0.78
C SER A 30 42.75 -47.57 0.36
N GLY A 31 42.17 -47.78 1.56
CA GLY A 31 42.79 -47.45 2.87
C GLY A 31 41.83 -47.56 4.08
N PRO A 32 42.27 -47.98 5.29
CA PRO A 32 41.46 -48.66 6.32
C PRO A 32 40.75 -47.72 7.34
N PRO A 33 39.82 -48.24 8.18
CA PRO A 33 39.05 -47.43 9.11
C PRO A 33 39.82 -47.23 10.43
N PHE A 34 40.09 -45.98 10.80
CA PHE A 34 40.48 -45.64 12.17
C PHE A 34 39.51 -44.62 12.74
N ALA A 35 38.97 -45.01 13.90
CA ALA A 35 37.93 -44.35 14.65
C ALA A 35 38.29 -42.90 15.02
N PHE A 36 37.36 -41.98 14.76
CA PHE A 36 37.34 -40.68 15.41
C PHE A 36 36.08 -40.58 16.28
N LYS A 37 36.31 -40.31 17.57
CA LYS A 37 35.27 -40.17 18.60
C LYS A 37 34.26 -39.09 18.20
N ARG A 38 33.00 -39.47 18.16
CA ARG A 38 31.84 -38.57 18.11
C ARG A 38 31.78 -37.78 19.42
N ILE A 39 32.16 -36.50 19.38
CA ILE A 39 31.80 -35.51 20.40
C ILE A 39 31.15 -34.36 19.67
N THR A 40 29.82 -34.30 19.69
CA THR A 40 29.10 -33.08 19.27
C THR A 40 27.75 -33.04 19.96
N ILE A 41 27.73 -32.25 21.04
CA ILE A 41 26.68 -31.34 21.57
C ILE A 41 25.21 -31.79 21.51
N ASN A 42 24.60 -31.82 22.70
CA ASN A 42 23.14 -31.79 22.90
C ASN A 42 22.53 -30.63 22.11
N PRO A 43 21.56 -30.85 21.21
CA PRO A 43 20.66 -29.79 20.80
C PRO A 43 19.51 -29.81 21.80
N ALA A 44 19.70 -29.18 22.95
CA ALA A 44 18.55 -28.80 23.77
C ALA A 44 17.76 -27.76 22.96
N LEU A 45 16.64 -28.22 22.43
CA LEU A 45 15.64 -27.49 21.67
C LEU A 45 15.44 -26.06 22.18
N SER A 46 15.94 -25.07 21.43
CA SER A 46 15.37 -23.72 21.49
C SER A 46 14.06 -23.76 20.70
N LEU A 47 12.96 -24.03 21.40
CA LEU A 47 11.62 -23.71 20.92
C LEU A 47 11.50 -22.18 20.87
N ALA A 48 12.07 -21.59 19.82
CA ALA A 48 11.71 -20.26 19.39
C ALA A 48 10.24 -20.33 18.96
N ARG A 49 9.36 -20.08 19.93
CA ARG A 49 7.95 -19.76 19.72
C ARG A 49 7.94 -18.49 18.87
N ASN A 50 7.92 -18.67 17.56
CA ASN A 50 7.55 -17.63 16.60
C ASN A 50 6.08 -17.32 16.82
N TYR A 51 5.78 -16.56 17.87
CA TYR A 51 4.54 -15.84 17.98
C TYR A 51 4.64 -14.60 17.10
N LEU A 52 4.69 -14.82 15.80
CA LEU A 52 4.11 -13.86 14.87
C LEU A 52 2.61 -13.95 15.06
N CYS A 53 2.13 -13.36 16.15
CA CYS A 53 0.75 -12.91 16.25
C CYS A 53 0.62 -11.77 15.26
N ARG A 54 0.48 -12.11 13.98
CA ARG A 54 -0.08 -11.21 13.00
C ARG A 54 -1.57 -11.16 13.33
N THR A 55 -1.93 -10.33 14.31
CA THR A 55 -3.31 -9.90 14.43
C THR A 55 -3.65 -9.25 13.09
N PRO A 56 -4.63 -9.76 12.31
CA PRO A 56 -5.26 -8.88 11.34
C PRO A 56 -5.88 -7.77 12.19
N SER A 57 -5.29 -6.57 12.15
CA SER A 57 -6.03 -5.37 12.53
C SER A 57 -7.14 -5.28 11.49
N ALA A 58 -8.27 -5.92 11.77
CA ALA A 58 -9.43 -5.88 10.93
C ALA A 58 -9.95 -4.45 11.01
N ALA A 59 -9.53 -3.61 10.07
CA ALA A 59 -10.41 -2.58 9.57
C ALA A 59 -11.62 -3.34 9.00
N LEU A 60 -12.68 -3.48 9.79
CA LEU A 60 -13.91 -4.19 9.42
C LEU A 60 -14.74 -3.43 8.36
N TYR A 61 -14.11 -2.50 7.64
CA TYR A 61 -14.76 -1.68 6.64
C TYR A 61 -13.75 -1.33 5.55
N SER A 62 -13.71 -2.16 4.51
CA SER A 62 -12.85 -1.96 3.34
C SER A 62 -13.50 -0.92 2.42
N VAL A 63 -13.11 0.35 2.61
CA VAL A 63 -13.55 1.45 1.75
C VAL A 63 -12.46 1.78 0.74
N SER A 64 -12.85 1.84 -0.53
CA SER A 64 -11.99 2.33 -1.61
C SER A 64 -12.51 3.65 -2.17
N THR A 65 -11.62 4.44 -2.77
CA THR A 65 -11.95 5.72 -3.37
C THR A 65 -11.74 5.69 -4.87
N GLU A 66 -12.64 6.32 -5.62
CA GLU A 66 -12.53 6.47 -7.06
C GLU A 66 -12.59 7.94 -7.46
N VAL A 67 -11.63 8.34 -8.30
CA VAL A 67 -11.60 9.67 -8.90
C VAL A 67 -12.49 9.67 -10.13
N ILE A 68 -13.41 10.63 -10.18
CA ILE A 68 -14.30 10.89 -11.30
C ILE A 68 -14.01 12.31 -11.79
N GLY A 69 -13.83 12.46 -13.11
CA GLY A 69 -13.50 13.74 -13.73
C GLY A 69 -12.01 14.08 -13.68
N GLU A 70 -11.68 15.34 -13.98
CA GLU A 70 -10.31 15.83 -14.08
C GLU A 70 -9.93 16.63 -12.83
N GLU A 71 -8.72 16.41 -12.31
CA GLU A 71 -8.18 17.15 -11.17
C GLU A 71 -8.18 18.67 -11.43
N ALA A 72 -8.36 19.47 -10.37
CA ALA A 72 -8.42 20.93 -10.45
C ALA A 72 -9.49 21.50 -11.41
N THR A 73 -10.55 20.72 -11.69
CA THR A 73 -11.73 21.17 -12.43
C THR A 73 -12.99 21.10 -11.57
N LYS A 74 -14.06 21.78 -12.02
CA LYS A 74 -15.38 21.73 -11.37
C LYS A 74 -16.02 20.33 -11.39
N SER A 75 -15.59 19.48 -12.32
CA SER A 75 -16.06 18.10 -12.49
C SER A 75 -15.36 17.10 -11.58
N PHE A 76 -14.27 17.48 -10.90
CA PHE A 76 -13.57 16.57 -10.00
C PHE A 76 -14.48 16.11 -8.86
N ARG A 77 -14.63 14.79 -8.71
CA ARG A 77 -15.35 14.16 -7.61
C ARG A 77 -14.56 12.96 -7.12
N LEU A 78 -14.44 12.83 -5.80
CA LEU A 78 -13.89 11.64 -5.15
C LEU A 78 -15.05 10.86 -4.53
N SER A 79 -15.38 9.73 -5.14
CA SER A 79 -16.46 8.84 -4.70
C SER A 79 -15.92 7.70 -3.85
N PHE A 80 -16.77 7.16 -2.98
CA PHE A 80 -16.42 6.07 -2.07
C PHE A 80 -17.14 4.78 -2.45
N ARG A 81 -16.46 3.64 -2.32
CA ARG A 81 -17.06 2.30 -2.49
C ARG A 81 -16.82 1.44 -1.27
N GLY A 82 -17.85 0.71 -0.87
CA GLY A 82 -17.79 -0.28 0.21
C GLY A 82 -17.28 -1.65 -0.24
N GLU A 83 -17.41 -2.64 0.63
CA GLU A 83 -16.81 -3.98 0.50
C GLU A 83 -17.34 -4.81 -0.69
N GLU A 84 -18.51 -4.45 -1.23
CA GLU A 84 -19.13 -5.11 -2.38
C GLU A 84 -19.06 -4.26 -3.66
N GLY A 85 -18.26 -3.19 -3.66
CA GLY A 85 -18.11 -2.27 -4.79
C GLY A 85 -19.33 -1.36 -5.02
N HIS A 86 -20.33 -1.38 -4.15
CA HIS A 86 -21.44 -0.43 -4.19
C HIS A 86 -20.94 0.96 -3.78
N VAL A 87 -21.47 2.00 -4.43
CA VAL A 87 -21.12 3.40 -4.11
C VAL A 87 -21.79 3.78 -2.80
N ILE A 88 -21.01 4.27 -1.86
CA ILE A 88 -21.46 4.68 -0.51
C ILE A 88 -21.28 6.18 -0.30
N SER A 89 -22.08 6.73 0.60
CA SER A 89 -21.90 8.08 1.15
C SER A 89 -20.91 8.07 2.31
N PRO A 90 -19.85 8.87 2.24
CA PRO A 90 -18.93 9.01 3.37
C PRO A 90 -19.61 9.65 4.60
N TRP A 91 -20.73 10.37 4.42
CA TRP A 91 -21.43 11.01 5.52
C TRP A 91 -22.41 10.08 6.25
N HIS A 92 -23.05 9.18 5.51
CA HIS A 92 -24.14 8.36 6.05
C HIS A 92 -23.78 6.90 6.27
N ASP A 93 -22.92 6.33 5.43
CA ASP A 93 -22.71 4.88 5.39
C ASP A 93 -21.42 4.43 6.11
N ILE A 94 -20.43 5.32 6.22
CA ILE A 94 -19.21 5.03 6.98
C ILE A 94 -19.54 5.14 8.48
N PRO A 95 -19.30 4.08 9.28
CA PRO A 95 -19.58 4.12 10.71
C PRO A 95 -18.68 5.13 11.42
N LEU A 96 -19.22 5.88 12.38
CA LEU A 96 -18.44 6.85 13.16
C LEU A 96 -17.40 6.16 14.07
N LYS A 97 -17.78 5.07 14.73
CA LYS A 97 -16.90 4.32 15.63
C LYS A 97 -16.15 3.24 14.85
N GLY A 98 -14.85 3.20 15.05
CA GLY A 98 -13.97 2.15 14.55
C GLY A 98 -13.85 1.00 15.57
N THR A 99 -12.71 0.32 15.53
CA THR A 99 -12.40 -0.77 16.47
C THR A 99 -11.97 -0.21 17.83
N GLY A 100 -12.55 -0.70 18.92
CA GLY A 100 -12.26 -0.22 20.28
C GLY A 100 -12.75 1.21 20.50
N ASP A 101 -11.90 2.06 21.10
CA ASP A 101 -12.19 3.47 21.37
C ASP A 101 -11.74 4.41 20.23
N SER A 102 -11.61 3.89 19.01
CA SER A 102 -11.23 4.68 17.84
C SER A 102 -12.44 5.23 17.08
N TYR A 103 -12.22 6.31 16.35
CA TYR A 103 -13.22 6.94 15.49
C TYR A 103 -12.69 6.99 14.05
N ASN A 104 -13.59 6.84 13.08
CA ASN A 104 -13.26 7.01 11.69
C ASN A 104 -13.21 8.50 11.35
N MET A 105 -12.13 8.90 10.70
CA MET A 105 -11.91 10.26 10.20
C MET A 105 -11.86 10.23 8.68
N ILE A 106 -12.67 11.08 8.04
CA ILE A 106 -12.64 11.27 6.59
C ILE A 106 -11.78 12.50 6.33
N VAL A 107 -10.63 12.29 5.69
CA VAL A 107 -9.71 13.37 5.35
C VAL A 107 -10.21 14.06 4.09
N GLU A 108 -10.70 15.29 4.23
CA GLU A 108 -11.14 16.10 3.08
C GLU A 108 -9.97 16.82 2.42
N ILE A 109 -9.11 17.46 3.23
CA ILE A 109 -7.98 18.28 2.77
C ILE A 109 -6.68 17.68 3.30
N PRO A 110 -5.90 16.98 2.45
CA PRO A 110 -4.65 16.40 2.88
C PRO A 110 -3.64 17.47 3.32
N LYS A 111 -2.74 17.09 4.23
CA LYS A 111 -1.62 17.91 4.69
C LYS A 111 -0.80 18.46 3.51
N MET A 112 -0.37 19.71 3.65
CA MET A 112 0.35 20.52 2.66
C MET A 112 -0.44 20.85 1.38
N THR A 113 -1.77 20.70 1.40
CA THR A 113 -2.63 21.12 0.28
C THR A 113 -3.42 22.39 0.63
N LYS A 114 -3.95 23.05 -0.40
CA LYS A 114 -4.71 24.31 -0.29
C LYS A 114 -6.13 24.24 -0.86
N ALA A 115 -6.41 23.24 -1.70
CA ALA A 115 -7.71 23.09 -2.35
C ALA A 115 -8.76 22.85 -1.27
N LYS A 116 -9.80 23.69 -1.22
CA LYS A 116 -10.88 23.53 -0.25
C LYS A 116 -11.82 22.42 -0.72
N MET A 117 -11.40 21.19 -0.50
CA MET A 117 -12.21 20.00 -0.69
C MET A 117 -13.17 19.87 0.49
N GLU A 118 -14.41 19.46 0.22
CA GLU A 118 -15.45 19.22 1.22
C GLU A 118 -16.40 18.13 0.75
N VAL A 119 -17.04 17.42 1.68
CA VAL A 119 -18.13 16.51 1.36
C VAL A 119 -19.32 17.28 0.75
N ALA A 120 -19.71 16.93 -0.46
CA ALA A 120 -20.81 17.55 -1.18
C ALA A 120 -22.17 17.07 -0.63
N THR A 121 -22.64 17.73 0.42
CA THR A 121 -23.90 17.41 1.14
C THR A 121 -25.15 17.41 0.26
N LYS A 122 -25.13 18.12 -0.87
CA LYS A 122 -26.27 18.28 -1.80
C LYS A 122 -26.24 17.32 -2.98
N GLU A 123 -25.12 16.61 -3.18
CA GLU A 123 -24.96 15.68 -4.29
C GLU A 123 -25.28 14.25 -3.85
N LYS A 124 -25.68 13.41 -4.81
CA LYS A 124 -25.98 12.01 -4.55
C LYS A 124 -24.72 11.28 -4.06
N ASN A 125 -24.85 10.49 -3.00
CA ASN A 125 -23.77 9.74 -2.37
C ASN A 125 -22.63 10.60 -1.80
N ASN A 126 -22.86 11.91 -1.63
CA ASN A 126 -21.96 12.85 -0.96
C ASN A 126 -20.46 12.69 -1.29
N PRO A 127 -20.06 12.74 -2.58
CA PRO A 127 -18.66 12.70 -2.94
C PRO A 127 -17.90 13.89 -2.36
N ILE A 128 -16.58 13.76 -2.22
CA ILE A 128 -15.74 14.91 -1.90
C ILE A 128 -15.50 15.73 -3.19
N ALA A 129 -15.78 17.03 -3.11
CA ALA A 129 -15.68 17.98 -4.21
C ALA A 129 -15.02 19.27 -3.74
N GLN A 130 -14.43 20.03 -4.66
CA GLN A 130 -13.87 21.33 -4.31
C GLN A 130 -14.97 22.39 -4.21
N ASP A 131 -14.97 23.19 -3.14
CA ASP A 131 -15.89 24.31 -2.92
C ASP A 131 -15.79 25.31 -4.09
N ILE A 132 -16.94 25.78 -4.57
CA ILE A 132 -17.04 26.76 -5.65
C ILE A 132 -17.54 28.08 -5.08
N LYS A 133 -16.68 29.09 -5.06
CA LYS A 133 -17.02 30.44 -4.60
C LYS A 133 -16.96 31.41 -5.77
N LYS A 134 -18.07 32.11 -6.03
CA LYS A 134 -18.20 33.07 -7.15
C LYS A 134 -17.82 32.45 -8.51
N GLY A 135 -18.22 31.19 -8.73
CA GLY A 135 -17.97 30.47 -9.99
C GLY A 135 -16.53 30.01 -10.22
N LYS A 136 -15.61 30.22 -9.26
CA LYS A 136 -14.23 29.73 -9.29
C LYS A 136 -14.01 28.68 -8.19
N LEU A 137 -13.09 27.77 -8.44
CA LEU A 137 -12.61 26.81 -7.43
C LEU A 137 -11.97 27.57 -6.28
N ARG A 138 -12.31 27.19 -5.05
CA ARG A 138 -11.83 27.85 -3.86
C ARG A 138 -10.59 27.15 -3.31
N ASP A 139 -9.55 27.94 -3.11
CA ASP A 139 -8.36 27.56 -2.35
C ASP A 139 -8.29 28.37 -1.07
N TYR A 140 -7.63 27.82 -0.05
CA TYR A 140 -7.12 28.59 1.07
C TYR A 140 -5.94 29.47 0.64
N HIS A 141 -5.67 30.50 1.43
CA HIS A 141 -4.56 31.42 1.18
C HIS A 141 -3.17 30.75 1.30
N GLY A 142 -3.06 29.66 2.06
CA GLY A 142 -1.83 28.90 2.26
C GLY A 142 -2.12 27.42 2.50
N PRO A 143 -1.06 26.58 2.56
CA PRO A 143 -1.21 25.15 2.80
C PRO A 143 -1.67 24.86 4.23
N ILE A 144 -2.50 23.84 4.40
CA ILE A 144 -2.88 23.31 5.71
C ILE A 144 -1.79 22.37 6.21
N PHE A 145 -1.36 22.50 7.47
CA PHE A 145 -0.21 21.73 8.00
C PHE A 145 -0.58 20.37 8.61
N TRP A 146 -1.87 20.04 8.65
CA TRP A 146 -2.44 18.84 9.25
C TRP A 146 -3.44 18.19 8.30
N ASN A 147 -3.80 16.93 8.58
CA ASN A 147 -4.94 16.28 7.95
C ASN A 147 -6.19 16.51 8.80
#